data_AF-A0A1C6S135-F1
#
_entry.id   AF-A0A1C6S135-F1
#
_cell.length_a   1.000
_cell.length_b   1.000
_cell.length_c   1.000
_cell.angle_alpha   90.00
_cell.angle_beta   90.00
_cell.angle_gamma   90.00
#
_symmetry.space_group_name_H-M   'P 1'
#
loop_
_entity.id
_entity.type
_entity.pdbx_description
1 polymer ?
#
loop_
_entity_poly.entity_id
_entity_poly.type
_entity_poly.pdbx_seq_one_letter_code
_entity_poly.pdbx_strand_id
1 'polypeptide(L)' 'MRATYDSVAELAAALRRAEEAHGRHEEETGQPDPDWPAWYAQYMVDEQAGRPGQAPPGAST' A
#
# COMPACT_ATOMS: atom_id res chain seq x y z
N MET A 1 7.47 -0.40 12.52
CA MET A 1 6.04 -0.77 12.57
C MET A 1 5.87 -2.09 11.80
N ARG A 2 4.85 -2.91 12.09
CA ARG A 2 4.67 -4.22 11.42
C ARG A 2 3.22 -4.41 11.00
N ALA A 3 3.01 -5.14 9.91
CA ALA A 3 1.71 -5.65 9.53
C ALA A 3 1.63 -7.15 9.84
N THR A 4 0.52 -7.62 10.40
CA THR A 4 0.25 -9.03 10.72
C THR A 4 -1.20 -9.35 10.43
N TYR A 5 -1.45 -10.48 9.78
CA TYR A 5 -2.79 -10.96 9.40
C TYR A 5 -3.03 -12.34 10.00
N ASP A 6 -4.24 -12.61 10.46
CA ASP A 6 -4.57 -13.87 11.14
C ASP A 6 -4.85 -15.01 10.15
N SER A 7 -5.02 -14.67 8.87
CA SER A 7 -5.20 -15.65 7.80
C SER A 7 -4.66 -15.20 6.44
N VAL A 8 -4.45 -16.18 5.55
CA VAL A 8 -4.15 -15.94 4.13
C VAL A 8 -5.28 -15.15 3.45
N ALA A 9 -6.53 -15.38 3.83
CA ALA A 9 -7.68 -14.67 3.27
C ALA A 9 -7.64 -13.17 3.60
N GLU A 10 -7.29 -12.82 4.83
CA GLU A 10 -7.11 -11.42 5.25
C GLU A 10 -5.91 -10.76 4.58
N LEU A 11 -4.76 -11.46 4.50
CA LEU A 11 -3.60 -10.97 3.78
C LEU A 11 -3.93 -10.70 2.30
N ALA A 12 -4.61 -11.63 1.64
CA ALA A 12 -5.03 -11.47 0.26
C ALA A 12 -6.02 -10.30 0.08
N ALA A 13 -6.90 -10.06 1.05
CA ALA A 13 -7.81 -8.92 1.03
C ALA A 13 -7.06 -7.58 1.20
N ALA A 14 -6.05 -7.53 2.06
CA ALA A 14 -5.21 -6.36 2.23
C ALA A 14 -4.37 -6.06 0.97
N LEU A 15 -3.81 -7.08 0.32
CA LEU A 15 -3.08 -6.92 -0.93
C LEU A 15 -3.95 -6.36 -2.06
N ARG A 16 -5.21 -6.80 -2.17
CA ARG A 16 -6.15 -6.23 -3.16
C ARG A 16 -6.47 -4.76 -2.90
N ARG A 17 -6.62 -4.36 -1.63
CA ARG A 17 -6.81 -2.94 -1.29
C ARG A 17 -5.56 -2.12 -1.58
N ALA A 18 -4.38 -2.67 -1.32
CA ALA A 18 -3.11 -2.04 -1.69
C ALA A 18 -3.01 -1.85 -3.22
N GLU A 19 -3.40 -2.85 -4.02
CA GLU A 19 -3.44 -2.76 -5.49
C GLU A 19 -4.39 -1.65 -5.97
N GLU A 20 -5.62 -1.61 -5.44
CA GLU A 20 -6.60 -0.56 -5.79
C GLU A 20 -6.10 0.84 -5.43
N ALA A 21 -5.43 0.98 -4.27
CA ALA A 21 -4.89 2.26 -3.83
C ALA A 21 -3.61 2.65 -4.60
N HIS A 22 -2.79 1.68 -4.98
CA HIS A 22 -1.59 1.90 -5.79
C HIS A 22 -1.93 2.32 -7.22
N GLY A 23 -2.93 1.69 -7.85
CA GLY A 23 -3.40 2.11 -9.17
C GLY A 23 -3.83 3.58 -9.19
N ARG A 24 -4.49 4.06 -8.14
CA ARG A 24 -4.81 5.50 -7.98
C ARG A 24 -3.55 6.35 -7.80
N HIS A 25 -2.56 5.88 -7.05
CA HIS A 25 -1.30 6.59 -6.89
C HIS A 25 -0.54 6.74 -8.22
N GLU A 26 -0.50 5.70 -9.04
CA GLU A 26 0.10 5.75 -10.38
C GLU A 26 -0.69 6.67 -11.33
N GLU A 27 -2.03 6.67 -11.24
CA GLU A 27 -2.88 7.62 -11.98
C GLU A 27 -2.61 9.08 -11.57
N GLU A 28 -2.46 9.35 -10.27
CA GLU A 28 -2.17 10.68 -9.72
C GLU A 28 -0.76 11.18 -10.07
N THR A 29 0.22 10.28 -10.06
CA THR A 29 1.62 10.60 -10.39
C THR A 29 1.90 10.57 -11.89
N GLY A 30 1.03 9.93 -12.67
CA GLY A 30 1.12 9.83 -14.14
C GLY A 30 2.20 8.87 -14.62
N GLN A 31 2.77 8.06 -13.74
CA GLN A 31 3.87 7.14 -14.05
C GLN A 31 3.85 5.91 -13.13
N PRO A 32 4.29 4.74 -13.61
CA PRO A 32 4.40 3.55 -12.77
C PRO A 32 5.37 3.77 -11.62
N ASP A 33 5.08 3.20 -10.46
CA ASP A 33 5.99 3.26 -9.31
C ASP A 33 7.02 2.11 -9.39
N PRO A 34 8.32 2.42 -9.60
CA PRO A 34 9.35 1.39 -9.66
C PRO A 34 9.60 0.70 -8.31
N ASP A 35 9.22 1.33 -7.19
CA ASP A 35 9.37 0.80 -5.83
C ASP A 35 8.01 0.42 -5.20
N TRP A 36 7.12 -0.13 -6.05
CA TRP A 36 5.85 -0.70 -5.65
C TRP A 36 5.92 -1.62 -4.40
N PRO A 37 6.98 -2.44 -4.15
CA PRO A 37 7.02 -3.29 -2.96
C PRO A 37 7.10 -2.48 -1.67
N ALA A 38 7.90 -1.39 -1.67
CA ALA A 38 8.03 -0.51 -0.51
C ALA A 38 6.72 0.24 -0.26
N TRP A 39 6.06 0.70 -1.34
CA TRP A 39 4.76 1.35 -1.27
C TRP A 39 3.71 0.41 -0.63
N TYR A 40 3.63 -0.84 -1.09
CA TYR A 40 2.72 -1.85 -0.54
C TYR A 40 2.99 -2.11 0.94
N ALA A 41 4.26 -2.30 1.32
CA ALA A 41 4.63 -2.57 2.70
C ALA A 41 4.19 -1.44 3.64
N GLN A 42 4.39 -0.18 3.23
CA GLN A 42 3.96 0.96 4.03
C GLN A 42 2.43 1.09 4.07
N TYR A 43 1.75 0.95 2.93
CA TYR A 43 0.29 0.97 2.87
C TYR A 43 -0.33 -0.07 3.82
N MET A 44 0.17 -1.30 3.80
CA MET A 44 -0.32 -2.39 4.65
C MET A 44 -0.11 -2.11 6.15
N VAL A 45 0.99 -1.46 6.51
CA VAL A 45 1.26 -1.00 7.88
C VAL A 45 0.27 0.10 8.31
N ASP A 46 0.04 1.09 7.45
CA ASP A 46 -0.82 2.23 7.76
C ASP A 46 -2.31 1.87 7.76
N GLU A 47 -2.73 0.98 6.85
CA GLU A 47 -4.08 0.42 6.83
C GLU A 47 -4.39 -0.31 8.14
N GLN A 48 -3.49 -1.18 8.61
CA GLN A 48 -3.67 -1.89 9.88
C GLN A 48 -3.63 -0.95 11.09
N ALA A 49 -2.96 0.21 10.97
CA ALA A 49 -2.97 1.26 11.98
C ALA A 49 -4.22 2.18 11.92
N GLY A 50 -5.16 1.92 10.99
CA GLY A 50 -6.36 2.73 10.80
C GLY A 50 -6.12 4.07 10.11
N ARG A 51 -5.03 4.21 9.34
CA ARG A 51 -4.64 5.43 8.61
C ARG A 51 -4.51 5.20 7.09
N PRO A 52 -5.52 4.67 6.38
CA PRO A 52 -5.40 4.29 4.96
C PRO A 52 -5.36 5.46 3.95
N GLY A 53 -4.99 6.68 4.38
CA GLY A 53 -5.26 7.91 3.62
C GLY A 53 -4.06 8.71 3.12
N GLN A 54 -2.83 8.25 3.35
CA GLN A 54 -1.63 8.98 2.89
C GLN A 54 -0.66 7.99 2.27
N ALA A 55 -0.32 8.21 0.99
CA ALA A 55 0.83 7.57 0.38
C ALA A 55 2.09 7.86 1.22
N PRO A 56 3.03 6.91 1.33
CA PRO A 56 4.30 7.15 1.98
C PRO A 56 4.95 8.46 1.50
N PRO A 57 5.44 9.33 2.39
CA PRO A 57 6.36 10.38 1.99
C PRO A 57 7.68 9.72 1.57
N GLY A 58 7.86 9.48 0.26
CA GLY A 58 9.11 8.92 -0.25
C GLY A 58 9.06 8.14 -1.57
N ALA A 59 7.89 7.85 -2.16
CA ALA A 59 7.79 7.11 -3.44
C ALA A 59 8.23 7.93 -4.69
N SER A 60 9.13 8.89 -4.52
CA SER A 60 9.69 9.68 -5.62
C SER A 60 11.14 10.00 -5.31
N THR A 61 12.03 9.03 -5.54
CA THR A 61 13.45 9.25 -5.85
C THR A 61 13.93 8.12 -6.74
#